data_AF-A0A812TAY6-F1
#
_entry.id   AF-A0A812TAY6-F1
#
_cell.length_a   1.000
_cell.length_b   1.000
_cell.length_c   1.000
_cell.angle_alpha   90.00
_cell.angle_beta   90.00
_cell.angle_gamma   90.00
#
_symmetry.space_group_name_H-M   'P 1'
#
loop_
_entity.id
_entity.type
_entity.pdbx_description
1 polymer ?
#
loop_
_entity_poly.entity_id
_entity_poly.type
_entity_poly.pdbx_seq_one_letter_code
_entity_poly.pdbx_strand_id
1 'polypeptide(L)'
;MVTSFWVSFAAWILNIYAALALSDNAQVLKATAWATGTFGYGGPYLGATSWVGLGGRVDEVDCGLSEYTDGCNKWFRENAPNMEEVSPGLYRRVVAFSDTKSCAGNIVYHNSRLADLLAEATGDTVNADAEMCEGCQKSAASTVSFAIMGIITQIPQMTTDLQRSTRFGDVNCQATMGAITSFWGTFSGLTSLTSFSYSCWRRFPRL
;
A
#
# COMPACT_ATOMS: atom_id res chain seq x y z
N MET A 1 -26.61 1.94 -21.99
CA MET A 1 -25.83 0.71 -22.15
C MET A 1 -24.35 0.99 -22.39
N VAL A 2 -23.97 1.88 -23.33
CA VAL A 2 -22.53 2.18 -23.58
C VAL A 2 -21.84 2.80 -22.36
N THR A 3 -22.49 3.73 -21.66
CA THR A 3 -21.92 4.40 -20.47
C THR A 3 -21.72 3.46 -19.28
N SER A 4 -22.67 2.55 -19.01
CA SER A 4 -22.55 1.57 -17.92
C SER A 4 -21.42 0.58 -18.17
N PHE A 5 -21.26 0.13 -19.41
CA PHE A 5 -20.17 -0.76 -19.79
C PHE A 5 -18.79 -0.13 -19.53
N TRP A 6 -18.56 1.13 -19.93
CA TRP A 6 -17.29 1.80 -19.70
C TRP A 6 -16.98 2.02 -18.21
N VAL A 7 -18.00 2.26 -17.38
CA VAL A 7 -17.84 2.37 -15.92
C VAL A 7 -17.46 1.02 -15.32
N SER A 8 -18.14 -0.07 -15.70
CA SER A 8 -17.77 -1.44 -15.27
C SER A 8 -16.36 -1.80 -15.73
N PHE A 9 -16.00 -1.48 -16.97
CA PHE A 9 -14.68 -1.75 -17.54
C PHE A 9 -13.56 -1.01 -16.80
N ALA A 10 -13.76 0.28 -16.50
CA ALA A 10 -12.81 1.05 -15.69
C ALA A 10 -12.67 0.45 -14.27
N ALA A 11 -13.79 0.04 -13.66
CA ALA A 11 -13.77 -0.62 -12.36
C ALA A 11 -13.02 -1.97 -12.39
N TRP A 12 -13.05 -2.70 -13.52
CA TRP A 12 -12.26 -3.92 -13.69
C TRP A 12 -10.76 -3.63 -13.68
N ILE A 13 -10.32 -2.63 -14.45
CA ILE A 13 -8.91 -2.24 -14.49
C ILE A 13 -8.41 -1.85 -13.09
N LEU A 14 -9.20 -1.08 -12.35
CA LEU A 14 -8.86 -0.65 -11.00
C LEU A 14 -8.78 -1.82 -10.01
N ASN A 15 -9.66 -2.80 -10.12
CA ASN A 15 -9.62 -3.99 -9.27
C ASN A 15 -8.43 -4.91 -9.61
N ILE A 16 -8.07 -5.03 -10.89
CA ILE A 16 -6.85 -5.74 -11.30
C ILE A 16 -5.63 -5.04 -10.72
N TYR A 17 -5.56 -3.71 -10.80
CA TYR A 17 -4.49 -2.93 -10.18
C TYR A 17 -4.42 -3.12 -8.66
N ALA A 18 -5.57 -3.13 -7.98
CA ALA A 18 -5.65 -3.40 -6.54
C ALA A 18 -5.19 -4.84 -6.19
N ALA A 19 -5.53 -5.82 -7.03
CA ALA A 19 -5.06 -7.20 -6.86
C ALA A 19 -3.55 -7.33 -6.99
N LEU A 20 -2.96 -6.63 -7.98
CA LEU A 20 -1.50 -6.62 -8.18
C LEU A 20 -0.78 -5.97 -6.99
N ALA A 21 -1.39 -5.00 -6.32
CA ALA A 21 -0.84 -4.38 -5.11
C ALA A 21 -0.82 -5.31 -3.88
N LEU A 22 -1.41 -6.50 -3.96
CA LEU A 22 -1.30 -7.57 -2.95
C LEU A 22 -0.02 -8.41 -3.12
N SER A 23 0.67 -8.28 -4.27
CA SER A 23 1.85 -9.08 -4.57
C SER A 23 3.04 -8.70 -3.69
N ASP A 24 3.71 -9.71 -3.13
CA ASP A 24 5.00 -9.54 -2.42
C ASP A 24 6.21 -9.48 -3.38
N ASN A 25 5.99 -9.56 -4.69
CA ASN A 25 7.07 -9.37 -5.65
C ASN A 25 7.48 -7.89 -5.70
N ALA A 26 8.75 -7.59 -5.43
CA ALA A 26 9.26 -6.23 -5.37
C ALA A 26 9.02 -5.40 -6.65
N GLN A 27 9.13 -6.00 -7.85
CA GLN A 27 8.92 -5.28 -9.10
C GLN A 27 7.45 -4.92 -9.29
N VAL A 28 6.55 -5.86 -8.98
CA VAL A 28 5.10 -5.65 -9.07
C VAL A 28 4.68 -4.61 -8.04
N LEU A 29 5.09 -4.75 -6.78
CA LEU A 29 4.71 -3.85 -5.70
C LEU A 29 5.16 -2.41 -5.97
N LYS A 30 6.35 -2.20 -6.55
CA LYS A 30 6.80 -0.88 -7.00
C LYS A 30 5.95 -0.30 -8.12
N ALA A 31 5.63 -1.12 -9.13
CA ALA A 31 4.81 -0.69 -10.27
C ALA A 31 3.37 -0.39 -9.85
N THR A 32 2.88 -1.04 -8.80
CA THR A 32 1.53 -0.88 -8.25
C THR A 32 1.55 -0.28 -6.85
N ALA A 33 2.50 0.62 -6.57
CA ALA A 33 2.61 1.24 -5.25
C ALA A 33 1.42 2.18 -5.01
N TRP A 34 0.84 2.08 -3.81
CA TRP A 34 -0.27 2.93 -3.39
C TRP A 34 0.21 4.12 -2.57
N ALA A 35 1.33 3.97 -1.85
CA ALA A 35 2.05 5.07 -1.23
C ALA A 35 3.54 5.00 -1.53
N THR A 36 4.15 6.17 -1.65
CA THR A 36 5.61 6.29 -1.76
C THR A 36 6.08 7.37 -0.81
N GLY A 37 7.27 7.18 -0.27
CA GLY A 37 7.95 8.24 0.44
C GLY A 37 9.38 7.85 0.80
N THR A 38 10.04 8.79 1.44
CA THR A 38 11.49 8.74 1.65
C THR A 38 11.80 8.97 3.12
N PHE A 39 12.74 8.20 3.66
CA PHE A 39 13.11 8.29 5.07
C PHE A 39 14.59 8.07 5.31
N GLY A 40 15.10 8.52 6.45
CA GLY A 40 16.49 8.33 6.83
C GLY A 40 16.75 6.90 7.32
N TYR A 41 17.83 6.26 6.87
CA TYR A 41 18.32 5.02 7.45
C TYR A 41 19.66 5.27 8.17
N GLY A 42 19.71 5.10 9.49
CA GLY A 42 20.97 5.22 10.24
C GLY A 42 21.55 6.64 10.32
N GLY A 43 20.78 7.70 10.02
CA GLY A 43 21.19 9.10 10.17
C GLY A 43 20.61 10.04 9.09
N PRO A 44 20.92 11.34 9.16
CA PRO A 44 20.29 12.39 8.34
C PRO A 44 20.66 12.40 6.85
N TYR A 45 21.59 11.55 6.40
CA TYR A 45 22.17 11.62 5.04
C TYR A 45 21.92 10.40 4.15
N LEU A 46 21.19 9.39 4.65
CA LEU A 46 20.91 8.15 3.93
C LEU A 46 19.42 8.04 3.62
N GLY A 47 19.05 8.54 2.45
CA GLY A 47 17.67 8.47 1.95
C GLY A 47 17.33 7.04 1.51
N ALA A 48 16.47 6.38 2.28
CA ALA A 48 15.75 5.19 1.86
C ALA A 48 14.48 5.62 1.13
N THR A 49 14.16 4.96 0.02
CA THR A 49 12.87 5.10 -0.65
C THR A 49 12.01 3.89 -0.34
N SER A 50 10.76 4.11 0.02
CA SER A 50 9.82 3.05 0.30
C SER A 50 8.58 3.17 -0.56
N TRP A 51 8.17 2.02 -1.08
CA TRP A 51 6.96 1.83 -1.85
C TRP A 51 6.04 0.92 -1.05
N VAL A 52 4.87 1.41 -0.72
CA VAL A 52 3.87 0.70 0.07
C VAL A 52 2.74 0.24 -0.85
N GLY A 53 2.51 -1.06 -0.89
CA GLY A 53 1.35 -1.68 -1.51
C GLY A 53 0.26 -2.01 -0.49
N LEU A 54 -0.63 -2.92 -0.87
CA LEU A 54 -1.68 -3.44 0.01
C LEU A 54 -1.21 -4.70 0.77
N GLY A 55 -0.35 -5.51 0.16
CA GLY A 55 0.21 -6.73 0.76
C GLY A 55 1.48 -6.51 1.59
N GLY A 56 2.17 -5.38 1.39
CA GLY A 56 3.44 -5.11 2.05
C GLY A 56 4.08 -3.81 1.59
N ARG A 57 5.37 -3.64 1.90
CA ARG A 57 6.21 -2.55 1.39
C ARG A 57 7.56 -3.05 0.89
N VAL A 58 8.15 -2.27 0.00
CA VAL A 58 9.53 -2.45 -0.47
C VAL A 58 10.31 -1.24 -0.02
N ASP A 59 11.40 -1.48 0.70
CA ASP A 59 12.34 -0.45 1.13
C ASP A 59 13.62 -0.60 0.29
N GLU A 60 14.12 0.49 -0.28
CA GLU A 60 15.42 0.53 -0.95
C GLU A 60 16.31 1.63 -0.40
N VAL A 61 17.60 1.34 -0.37
CA VAL A 61 18.65 2.30 -0.02
C VAL A 61 19.73 2.25 -1.09
N ASP A 62 20.02 3.41 -1.66
CA ASP A 62 21.12 3.59 -2.61
C ASP A 62 22.29 4.30 -1.92
N CYS A 63 23.31 3.52 -1.56
CA CYS A 63 24.55 4.02 -0.99
C CYS A 63 25.34 4.88 -2.00
N GLY A 64 25.13 4.70 -3.31
CA GLY A 64 25.76 5.49 -4.37
C GLY A 64 25.37 6.97 -4.34
N LEU A 65 24.22 7.29 -3.74
CA LEU A 65 23.78 8.67 -3.52
C LEU A 65 24.36 9.30 -2.25
N SER A 66 25.04 8.52 -1.40
CA SER A 66 25.64 9.02 -0.17
C SER A 66 27.07 9.50 -0.40
N GLU A 67 27.45 10.60 0.27
CA GLU A 67 28.85 11.10 0.30
C GLU A 67 29.82 10.10 0.96
N TYR A 68 29.30 9.10 1.67
CA TYR A 68 30.07 8.11 2.43
C TYR A 68 29.77 6.67 1.96
N THR A 69 29.94 6.44 0.66
CA THR A 69 29.54 5.22 -0.07
C THR A 69 30.12 3.94 0.55
N ASP A 70 31.42 3.92 0.86
CA ASP A 70 32.10 2.73 1.42
C ASP A 70 31.60 2.39 2.83
N GLY A 71 31.38 3.40 3.66
CA GLY A 71 30.85 3.20 5.00
C GLY A 71 29.39 2.78 5.01
N CYS A 72 28.58 3.31 4.08
CA CYS A 72 27.21 2.87 3.87
C CYS A 72 27.16 1.39 3.49
N ASN A 73 27.93 0.99 2.47
CA ASN A 73 28.02 -0.41 2.04
C ASN A 73 28.44 -1.34 3.17
N LYS A 74 29.48 -0.96 3.92
CA LYS A 74 29.94 -1.74 5.07
C LYS A 74 28.84 -1.88 6.13
N TRP A 75 28.16 -0.79 6.47
CA TRP A 75 27.14 -0.81 7.50
C TRP A 75 25.96 -1.72 7.12
N PHE A 76 25.46 -1.67 5.88
CA PHE A 76 24.37 -2.54 5.43
C PHE A 76 24.77 -4.02 5.40
N ARG A 77 25.99 -4.33 4.96
CA ARG A 77 26.51 -5.71 4.94
C ARG A 77 26.67 -6.30 6.35
N GLU A 78 27.04 -5.49 7.33
CA GLU A 78 27.31 -5.95 8.70
C GLU A 78 26.08 -5.88 9.62
N ASN A 79 25.18 -4.91 9.43
CA ASN A 79 24.12 -4.59 10.40
C ASN A 79 22.69 -4.77 9.87
N ALA A 80 22.51 -4.97 8.55
CA ALA A 80 21.19 -5.07 7.94
C ALA A 80 20.98 -6.43 7.22
N PRO A 81 20.90 -7.55 7.96
CA PRO A 81 20.79 -8.90 7.37
C PRO A 81 19.53 -9.11 6.53
N ASN A 82 18.50 -8.27 6.73
CA ASN A 82 17.24 -8.35 6.00
C ASN A 82 17.23 -7.50 4.72
N MET A 83 18.32 -6.82 4.37
CA MET A 83 18.44 -6.08 3.12
C MET A 83 19.38 -6.82 2.16
N GLU A 84 18.84 -7.22 1.01
CA GLU A 84 19.59 -7.88 -0.05
C GLU A 84 20.20 -6.84 -1.00
N GLU A 85 21.45 -7.06 -1.40
CA GLU A 85 22.12 -6.22 -2.40
C GLU A 85 21.63 -6.62 -3.81
N VAL A 86 20.88 -5.75 -4.48
CA VAL A 86 20.30 -6.00 -5.81
C VAL A 86 21.26 -5.58 -6.92
N SER A 87 21.99 -4.50 -6.69
CA SER A 87 23.08 -4.02 -7.54
C SER A 87 24.16 -3.38 -6.65
N PRO A 88 25.39 -3.17 -7.13
CA PRO A 88 26.46 -2.61 -6.31
C PRO A 88 26.02 -1.29 -5.65
N GLY A 89 25.94 -1.29 -4.31
CA GLY A 89 25.49 -0.11 -3.55
C GLY A 89 23.97 0.08 -3.42
N LEU A 90 23.15 -0.78 -4.03
CA LEU A 90 21.69 -0.74 -3.92
C LEU A 90 21.20 -1.92 -3.07
N TYR A 91 20.66 -1.60 -1.90
CA TYR A 91 20.10 -2.56 -0.98
C TYR A 91 18.58 -2.50 -1.00
N ARG A 92 17.92 -3.65 -0.97
CA ARG A 92 16.46 -3.78 -1.00
C ARG A 92 15.98 -4.76 0.05
N ARG A 93 14.84 -4.45 0.66
CA ARG A 93 14.06 -5.39 1.47
C ARG A 93 12.61 -5.36 1.06
N VAL A 94 12.00 -6.54 1.00
CA VAL A 94 10.54 -6.67 0.93
C VAL A 94 10.03 -7.02 2.32
N VAL A 95 9.00 -6.31 2.77
CA VAL A 95 8.34 -6.53 4.05
C VAL A 95 6.87 -6.83 3.77
N ALA A 96 6.48 -8.09 3.89
CA ALA A 96 5.09 -8.50 3.76
C ALA A 96 4.33 -8.13 5.04
N PHE A 97 3.19 -7.46 4.93
CA PHE A 97 2.35 -7.05 6.07
C PHE A 97 1.71 -8.24 6.82
N SER A 98 1.81 -9.45 6.28
CA SER A 98 1.44 -10.67 7.00
C SER A 98 2.40 -11.01 8.14
N ASP A 99 3.64 -10.51 8.13
CA ASP A 99 4.61 -10.78 9.19
C ASP A 99 4.27 -9.94 10.44
N THR A 100 4.25 -10.56 11.62
CA THR A 100 4.05 -9.84 12.89
C THR A 100 5.20 -8.88 13.20
N LYS A 101 6.36 -9.07 12.55
CA LYS A 101 7.53 -8.19 12.64
C LYS A 101 7.65 -7.18 11.50
N SER A 102 6.62 -7.03 10.66
CA SER A 102 6.60 -6.05 9.56
C SER A 102 6.95 -4.62 10.01
N CYS A 103 6.49 -4.27 11.20
CA CYS A 103 6.70 -2.96 11.83
C CYS A 103 7.74 -3.01 12.96
N ALA A 104 8.39 -4.16 13.17
CA ALA A 104 9.42 -4.30 14.18
C ALA A 104 10.77 -3.83 13.63
N GLY A 105 11.31 -2.76 14.20
CA GLY A 105 12.63 -2.22 13.87
C GLY A 105 12.69 -0.70 14.03
N ASN A 106 13.87 -0.19 14.36
CA ASN A 106 14.15 1.25 14.37
C ASN A 106 14.29 1.76 12.93
N ILE A 107 13.18 1.92 12.21
CA ILE A 107 13.17 2.71 10.99
C ILE A 107 13.00 4.15 11.42
N VAL A 108 14.09 4.88 11.67
CA VAL A 108 14.06 6.26 12.17
C VAL A 108 13.48 7.17 11.09
N TYR A 109 12.16 7.40 11.11
CA TYR A 109 11.56 8.40 10.24
C TYR A 109 11.82 9.78 10.87
N HIS A 110 12.48 10.68 10.13
CA HIS A 110 12.73 12.04 10.57
C HIS A 110 11.42 12.86 10.61
N ASN A 111 10.59 12.60 11.61
CA ASN A 111 9.63 13.56 12.15
C ASN A 111 9.86 13.66 13.65
N SER A 112 11.11 13.97 14.03
CA SER A 112 11.56 14.12 15.42
C SER A 112 10.64 15.04 16.21
N ARG A 113 10.11 16.11 15.59
CA ARG A 113 9.14 17.00 16.24
C ARG A 113 7.85 16.32 16.70
N LEU A 114 7.31 15.36 15.94
CA LEU A 114 6.07 14.68 16.33
C LEU A 114 6.35 13.60 17.37
N ALA A 115 7.46 12.88 17.23
CA ALA A 115 7.92 11.89 18.21
C ALA A 115 8.25 12.56 19.56
N ASP A 116 8.93 13.72 19.55
CA ASP A 116 9.24 14.51 20.74
C ASP A 116 7.96 15.04 21.40
N LEU A 117 7.00 15.58 20.63
CA LEU A 117 5.72 16.07 21.16
C LEU A 117 4.84 14.94 21.73
N LEU A 118 4.85 13.76 21.11
CA LEU A 118 4.11 12.58 21.61
C LEU A 118 4.76 11.99 22.86
N ALA A 119 6.10 11.88 22.87
CA ALA A 119 6.86 11.42 24.04
C ALA A 119 6.67 12.36 25.24
N GLU A 120 6.64 13.68 25.00
CA GLU A 120 6.37 14.68 26.04
C GLU A 120 4.91 14.61 26.54
N ALA A 121 3.94 14.29 25.68
CA ALA A 121 2.53 14.21 26.05
C ALA A 121 2.12 12.89 26.72
N THR A 122 2.78 11.77 26.41
CA THR A 122 2.35 10.42 26.84
C THR A 122 3.34 9.72 27.78
N GLY A 123 4.59 10.19 27.89
CA GLY A 123 5.62 9.57 28.72
C GLY A 123 6.11 8.19 28.21
N ASP A 124 5.62 7.75 27.05
CA ASP A 124 6.02 6.53 26.35
C ASP A 124 6.90 6.90 25.15
N THR A 125 7.96 6.13 24.89
CA THR A 125 8.76 6.26 23.66
C THR A 125 7.97 5.65 22.50
N VAL A 126 6.97 6.39 22.02
CA VAL A 126 6.26 6.05 20.80
C VAL A 126 7.22 6.31 19.65
N ASN A 127 7.87 5.27 19.13
CA ASN A 127 8.52 5.34 17.83
C ASN A 127 7.38 5.65 16.84
N ALA A 128 7.25 6.92 16.43
CA ALA A 128 6.24 7.37 15.46
C ALA A 128 6.20 6.47 14.21
N ASP A 129 7.35 5.85 13.94
CA ASP A 129 7.68 4.81 12.97
C ASP A 129 6.81 3.54 13.08
N ALA A 130 6.66 3.00 14.29
CA ALA A 130 5.92 1.78 14.55
C ALA A 130 4.41 2.02 14.49
N GLU A 131 3.93 3.12 15.09
CA GLU A 131 2.50 3.47 15.05
C GLU A 131 2.04 3.81 13.62
N MET A 132 2.86 4.54 12.84
CA MET A 132 2.57 4.81 11.44
C MET A 132 2.54 3.51 10.61
N CYS A 133 3.54 2.64 10.80
CA CYS A 133 3.61 1.36 10.11
C CYS A 133 2.40 0.48 10.46
N GLU A 134 2.04 0.35 11.73
CA GLU A 134 0.88 -0.41 12.17
C GLU A 134 -0.44 0.19 11.67
N GLY A 135 -0.54 1.52 11.67
CA GLY A 135 -1.69 2.23 11.11
C GLY A 135 -1.86 1.95 9.62
N CYS A 136 -0.75 1.99 8.86
CA CYS A 136 -0.76 1.63 7.45
C CYS A 136 -1.08 0.15 7.23
N GLN A 137 -0.49 -0.76 8.00
CA GLN A 137 -0.74 -2.20 7.93
C GLN A 137 -2.22 -2.53 8.19
N LYS A 138 -2.81 -1.94 9.24
CA LYS A 138 -4.23 -2.14 9.59
C LYS A 138 -5.16 -1.60 8.51
N SER A 139 -4.88 -0.39 7.99
CA SER A 139 -5.66 0.17 6.89
C SER A 139 -5.50 -0.64 5.60
N ALA A 140 -4.28 -1.09 5.28
CA ALA A 140 -4.00 -1.94 4.12
C ALA A 140 -4.76 -3.28 4.22
N ALA A 141 -4.73 -3.96 5.37
CA ALA A 141 -5.46 -5.21 5.59
C ALA A 141 -6.99 -5.06 5.41
N SER A 142 -7.54 -3.92 5.84
CA SER A 142 -8.94 -3.56 5.58
C SER A 142 -9.20 -3.41 4.07
N THR A 143 -8.33 -2.65 3.37
CA THR A 143 -8.44 -2.44 1.92
C THR A 143 -8.25 -3.72 1.11
N VAL A 144 -7.41 -4.65 1.54
CA VAL A 144 -7.24 -5.99 0.93
C VAL A 144 -8.57 -6.75 0.90
N SER A 145 -9.29 -6.76 2.02
CA SER A 145 -10.58 -7.45 2.13
C SER A 145 -11.62 -6.87 1.16
N PHE A 146 -11.64 -5.53 1.00
CA PHE A 146 -12.50 -4.88 0.01
C PHE A 146 -12.06 -5.13 -1.43
N ALA A 147 -10.75 -5.16 -1.71
CA ALA A 147 -10.23 -5.46 -3.04
C ALA A 147 -10.60 -6.88 -3.48
N ILE A 148 -10.44 -7.87 -2.60
CA ILE A 148 -10.82 -9.27 -2.86
C ILE A 148 -12.33 -9.38 -3.09
N MET A 149 -13.15 -8.79 -2.21
CA MET A 149 -14.60 -8.79 -2.38
C MET A 149 -15.03 -8.04 -3.64
N GLY A 150 -14.33 -6.98 -4.03
CA GLY A 150 -14.53 -6.26 -5.29
C GLY A 150 -14.31 -7.15 -6.51
N ILE A 151 -13.29 -8.00 -6.51
CA ILE A 151 -13.04 -8.96 -7.59
C ILE A 151 -14.13 -10.04 -7.62
N ILE A 152 -14.48 -10.62 -6.46
CA ILE A 152 -15.51 -11.66 -6.35
C ILE A 152 -16.87 -11.14 -6.83
N THR A 153 -17.24 -9.92 -6.43
CA THR A 153 -18.53 -9.31 -6.80
C THR A 153 -18.59 -8.86 -8.26
N GLN A 154 -17.44 -8.60 -8.90
CA GLN A 154 -17.39 -8.25 -10.32
C GLN A 154 -17.67 -9.43 -11.25
N ILE A 155 -17.40 -10.68 -10.86
CA ILE A 155 -17.68 -11.86 -11.69
C ILE A 155 -19.18 -12.00 -11.98
N PRO A 156 -20.09 -11.98 -10.97
CA PRO A 156 -21.54 -11.94 -11.21
C PRO A 156 -22.00 -10.73 -12.01
N GLN A 157 -21.40 -9.55 -11.78
CA GLN A 157 -21.72 -8.34 -12.54
C GLN A 157 -21.40 -8.49 -14.03
N MET A 158 -20.25 -9.08 -14.37
CA MET A 158 -19.88 -9.38 -15.76
C MET A 158 -20.90 -10.33 -16.41
N THR A 159 -21.30 -11.41 -15.70
CA THR A 159 -22.32 -12.33 -16.22
C THR A 159 -23.69 -11.66 -16.39
N THR A 160 -24.04 -10.72 -15.51
CA THR A 160 -25.30 -9.97 -15.58
C THR A 160 -25.27 -8.96 -16.74
N ASP A 161 -24.19 -8.22 -16.93
CA ASP A 161 -24.04 -7.28 -18.04
C ASP A 161 -24.09 -8.01 -19.40
N LEU A 162 -23.48 -9.20 -19.48
CA LEU A 162 -23.60 -10.08 -20.66
C LEU A 162 -25.02 -10.62 -20.86
N GLN A 163 -25.74 -11.00 -19.80
CA GLN A 163 -27.14 -11.43 -19.89
C GLN A 163 -28.06 -10.29 -20.35
N ARG A 164 -27.81 -9.05 -19.89
CA ARG A 164 -28.56 -7.85 -20.31
C ARG A 164 -28.25 -7.39 -21.73
N SER A 165 -27.20 -7.93 -22.36
CA SER A 165 -26.98 -7.78 -23.81
C SER A 165 -27.94 -8.64 -24.66
N THR A 166 -28.69 -9.56 -24.03
CA THR A 166 -29.68 -10.42 -24.70
C THR A 166 -31.11 -9.98 -24.39
N ARG A 167 -31.99 -10.02 -25.40
CA ARG A 167 -33.38 -9.52 -25.34
C ARG A 167 -34.29 -10.28 -24.36
N PHE A 168 -33.88 -11.47 -23.91
CA PHE A 168 -34.64 -12.35 -23.02
C PHE A 168 -34.25 -12.21 -21.53
N GLY A 169 -33.14 -11.55 -21.21
CA GLY A 169 -32.57 -11.53 -19.85
C GLY A 169 -32.73 -10.22 -19.07
N ASP A 170 -33.27 -9.15 -19.67
CA ASP A 170 -33.34 -7.82 -19.02
C ASP A 170 -34.58 -7.69 -18.12
N VAL A 171 -34.50 -8.25 -16.90
CA VAL A 171 -35.52 -8.08 -15.86
C VAL A 171 -35.19 -6.89 -14.95
N ASN A 172 -36.13 -5.96 -14.80
CA ASN A 172 -35.97 -4.72 -14.02
C ASN A 172 -35.48 -4.94 -12.58
N CYS A 173 -35.86 -6.05 -11.94
CA CYS A 173 -35.42 -6.38 -10.59
C CYS A 173 -33.89 -6.61 -10.50
N GLN A 174 -33.30 -7.29 -11.50
CA GLN A 174 -31.86 -7.54 -11.57
C GLN A 174 -31.09 -6.22 -11.84
N ALA A 175 -31.70 -5.29 -12.59
CA ALA A 175 -31.16 -3.96 -12.80
C ALA A 175 -31.10 -3.14 -11.51
N THR A 176 -32.16 -3.17 -10.70
CA THR A 176 -32.23 -2.44 -9.43
C THR A 176 -31.28 -3.02 -8.38
N MET A 177 -31.19 -4.35 -8.26
CA MET A 177 -30.24 -5.00 -7.36
C MET A 177 -28.78 -4.73 -7.76
N GLY A 178 -28.48 -4.73 -9.06
CA GLY A 178 -27.16 -4.35 -9.57
C GLY A 178 -26.80 -2.90 -9.25
N ALA A 179 -27.76 -1.97 -9.33
CA ALA A 179 -27.54 -0.57 -8.97
C ALA A 179 -27.27 -0.38 -7.47
N ILE A 180 -28.06 -1.04 -6.61
CA ILE A 180 -27.92 -0.95 -5.14
C ILE A 180 -26.57 -1.53 -4.69
N THR A 181 -26.21 -2.70 -5.19
CA THR A 181 -24.93 -3.35 -4.86
C THR A 181 -23.73 -2.53 -5.34
N SER A 182 -23.81 -1.95 -6.53
CA SER A 182 -22.77 -1.06 -7.07
C SER A 182 -22.62 0.21 -6.23
N PHE A 183 -23.73 0.82 -5.79
CA PHE A 183 -23.69 1.99 -4.93
C PHE A 183 -23.05 1.69 -3.56
N TRP A 184 -23.44 0.57 -2.93
CA TRP A 184 -22.88 0.14 -1.66
C TRP A 184 -21.39 -0.21 -1.77
N GLY A 185 -20.99 -0.90 -2.85
CA GLY A 185 -19.59 -1.23 -3.12
C GLY A 185 -18.74 0.02 -3.33
N THR A 186 -19.25 1.01 -4.08
CA THR A 186 -18.56 2.28 -4.31
C THR A 186 -18.37 3.06 -3.02
N PHE A 187 -19.42 3.17 -2.18
CA PHE A 187 -19.33 3.85 -0.90
C PHE A 187 -18.32 3.17 0.03
N SER A 188 -18.39 1.84 0.16
CA SER A 188 -17.47 1.06 0.99
C SER A 188 -16.01 1.19 0.52
N GLY A 189 -15.79 1.16 -0.79
CA GLY A 189 -14.47 1.36 -1.39
C GLY A 189 -13.90 2.75 -1.12
N LEU A 190 -14.71 3.80 -1.26
CA LEU A 190 -14.30 5.18 -0.95
C LEU A 190 -13.95 5.36 0.54
N THR A 191 -14.71 4.75 1.45
CA THR A 191 -14.38 4.76 2.88
C THR A 191 -13.05 4.08 3.17
N SER A 192 -12.80 2.91 2.56
CA SER A 192 -11.53 2.19 2.70
C SER A 192 -10.35 3.00 2.14
N LEU A 193 -10.49 3.59 0.96
CA LEU A 193 -9.47 4.45 0.35
C LEU A 193 -9.19 5.69 1.21
N THR A 194 -10.22 6.28 1.81
CA THR A 194 -10.07 7.43 2.70
C THR A 194 -9.30 7.06 3.96
N SER A 195 -9.58 5.88 4.54
CA SER A 195 -8.80 5.33 5.66
C SER A 195 -7.34 5.10 5.27
N PHE A 196 -7.08 4.47 4.13
CA PHE A 196 -5.72 4.27 3.63
C PHE A 196 -4.98 5.58 3.38
N SER A 197 -5.66 6.57 2.79
CA SER A 197 -5.10 7.90 2.52
C SER A 197 -4.73 8.63 3.80
N TYR A 198 -5.57 8.55 4.84
CA TYR A 198 -5.31 9.21 6.11
C TYR A 198 -4.22 8.50 6.93
N SER A 199 -4.30 7.18 7.05
CA SER A 199 -3.41 6.39 7.90
C SER A 199 -2.04 6.14 7.27
N CYS A 200 -1.99 5.93 5.95
CA CYS A 200 -0.75 5.58 5.25
C CYS A 200 -0.22 6.75 4.41
N TRP A 201 -0.98 7.26 3.45
CA TRP A 201 -0.47 8.25 2.48
C TRP A 201 -0.09 9.60 3.10
N ARG A 202 -0.91 10.15 4.01
CA ARG A 202 -0.69 11.46 4.63
C ARG A 202 0.34 11.44 5.77
N ARG A 203 0.44 10.31 6.47
CA ARG A 203 1.39 10.15 7.58
C ARG A 203 2.79 9.77 7.09
N PHE A 204 2.91 9.20 5.90
CA PHE A 204 4.21 8.83 5.34
C PHE A 204 5.09 10.06 5.14
N PRO A 205 6.31 10.07 5.72
CA PRO A 205 7.21 11.19 5.59
C PRO A 205 7.73 11.30 4.17
N ARG A 206 7.87 12.56 3.74
CA ARG A 206 8.48 12.97 2.49
C ARG A 206 9.58 13.93 2.88
N LEU A 207 10.79 13.72 2.35
CA LEU A 207 11.88 14.67 2.48
C LEU A 207 11.53 15.95 1.70
#